data_AF-A0A662HYV4-F1
#
_entry.id   AF-A0A662HYV4-F1
#
_cell.length_a   1.000
_cell.length_b   1.000
_cell.length_c   1.000
_cell.angle_alpha   90.00
_cell.angle_beta   90.00
_cell.angle_gamma   90.00
#
_symmetry.space_group_name_H-M   'P 1'
#
loop_
_entity.id
_entity.type
_entity.pdbx_description
1 polymer ?
#
loop_
_entity_poly.entity_id
_entity_poly.type
_entity_poly.pdbx_seq_one_letter_code
_entity_poly.pdbx_strand_id
1 'polypeptide(L)'
;MKTKLVIVECSEGKCTKIDIKEGELEEVVKNLAKEALGKWNTSESDFFVTHDVRVISRKLPLSKGEFEVLSKFNLRRSGNEAIAEIPVYEISYDNQWSGDSVTVKSIILVAPYIDEDFKNEIIEYAKELTTMSSEEFLEEEL
;
A
#
# COMPACT_ATOMS: atom_id res chain seq x y z
N MET A 1 -8.32 -12.51 -10.35
CA MET A 1 -7.12 -13.39 -10.54
C MET A 1 -6.34 -13.46 -9.23
N LYS A 2 -5.99 -14.65 -8.75
CA LYS A 2 -5.27 -14.80 -7.48
C LYS A 2 -3.79 -14.45 -7.61
N THR A 3 -3.28 -13.77 -6.60
CA THR A 3 -1.86 -13.45 -6.44
C THR A 3 -1.52 -13.38 -4.94
N LYS A 4 -0.23 -13.44 -4.60
CA LYS A 4 0.21 -13.11 -3.25
C LYS A 4 0.09 -11.61 -3.05
N LEU A 5 -0.42 -11.20 -1.91
CA LEU A 5 -0.64 -9.82 -1.51
C LEU A 5 0.12 -9.58 -0.22
N VAL A 6 0.87 -8.49 -0.16
CA VAL A 6 1.38 -7.95 1.09
C VAL A 6 0.27 -7.13 1.74
N ILE A 7 0.05 -7.37 3.03
CA ILE A 7 -0.88 -6.62 3.86
C ILE A 7 -0.08 -6.07 5.03
N VAL A 8 -0.08 -4.75 5.18
CA VAL A 8 0.63 -4.06 6.27
C VAL A 8 -0.36 -3.21 7.04
N GLU A 9 -0.47 -3.42 8.33
CA GLU A 9 -1.23 -2.55 9.22
C GLU A 9 -0.27 -1.79 10.12
N CYS A 10 -0.35 -0.46 10.11
CA CYS A 10 0.45 0.40 10.97
C CYS A 10 -0.42 1.42 11.69
N SER A 11 0.05 1.81 12.87
CA SER A 11 -0.55 2.80 13.75
C SER A 11 0.57 3.63 14.38
N GLU A 12 0.49 4.95 14.27
CA GLU A 12 1.45 5.91 14.85
C GLU A 12 2.93 5.55 14.54
N GLY A 13 3.23 5.31 13.26
CA GLY A 13 4.57 4.96 12.78
C GLY A 13 5.03 3.53 13.11
N LYS A 14 4.17 2.69 13.68
CA LYS A 14 4.50 1.30 14.06
C LYS A 14 3.60 0.30 13.38
N CYS A 15 4.22 -0.63 12.65
CA CYS A 15 3.48 -1.69 11.98
C CYS A 15 3.17 -2.85 12.93
N THR A 16 1.89 -3.05 13.20
CA THR A 16 1.36 -4.04 14.15
C THR A 16 1.08 -5.38 13.48
N LYS A 17 0.90 -5.39 12.15
CA LYS A 17 0.70 -6.61 11.36
C LYS A 17 1.38 -6.49 10.00
N ILE A 18 2.11 -7.54 9.63
CA ILE A 18 2.67 -7.73 8.29
C ILE A 18 2.33 -9.15 7.89
N ASP A 19 1.57 -9.32 6.81
CA ASP A 19 1.11 -10.62 6.33
C ASP A 19 1.27 -10.75 4.82
N ILE A 20 1.42 -11.99 4.34
CA ILE A 20 1.43 -12.32 2.92
C ILE A 20 0.33 -13.35 2.68
N LYS A 21 -0.71 -12.93 1.98
CA LYS A 21 -1.89 -13.76 1.73
C LYS A 21 -2.13 -13.95 0.25
N GLU A 22 -2.48 -15.17 -0.15
CA GLU A 22 -2.96 -15.42 -1.52
C GLU A 22 -4.44 -15.09 -1.64
N GLY A 23 -4.81 -14.30 -2.64
CA GLY A 23 -6.19 -13.91 -2.87
C GLY A 23 -6.38 -13.06 -4.11
N GLU A 24 -7.64 -12.72 -4.37
CA GLU A 24 -8.03 -11.70 -5.34
C GLU A 24 -7.89 -10.33 -4.68
N LEU A 25 -7.13 -9.41 -5.30
CA LEU A 25 -6.84 -8.09 -4.74
C LEU A 25 -8.12 -7.35 -4.32
N GLU A 26 -9.10 -7.28 -5.21
CA GLU A 26 -10.37 -6.60 -4.95
C GLU A 26 -11.13 -7.20 -3.75
N GLU A 27 -11.21 -8.53 -3.67
CA GLU A 27 -11.89 -9.21 -2.56
C GLU A 27 -11.16 -8.98 -1.24
N VAL A 28 -9.82 -9.03 -1.25
CA VAL A 28 -9.00 -8.84 -0.06
C VAL A 28 -9.11 -7.41 0.46
N VAL A 29 -9.02 -6.41 -0.41
CA VAL A 29 -9.23 -4.99 -0.04
C VAL A 29 -10.62 -4.78 0.56
N LYS A 30 -11.67 -5.28 -0.10
CA LYS A 30 -13.05 -5.16 0.41
C LYS A 30 -13.26 -5.82 1.76
N ASN A 31 -12.64 -6.98 1.99
CA ASN A 31 -12.74 -7.67 3.28
C ASN A 31 -11.97 -6.95 4.38
N LEU A 32 -10.76 -6.48 4.10
CA LEU A 32 -9.98 -5.68 5.05
C LEU A 32 -10.68 -4.36 5.39
N ALA A 33 -11.34 -3.73 4.42
CA ALA A 33 -12.14 -2.53 4.68
C ALA A 33 -13.30 -2.82 5.64
N LYS A 34 -14.01 -3.94 5.45
CA LYS A 34 -15.05 -4.38 6.40
C LYS A 34 -14.50 -4.67 7.80
N GLU A 35 -13.32 -5.26 7.89
CA GLU A 35 -12.64 -5.50 9.17
C GLU A 35 -12.26 -4.17 9.85
N ALA A 36 -11.75 -3.21 9.08
CA ALA A 36 -11.36 -1.88 9.56
C ALA A 36 -12.55 -1.04 10.04
N LEU A 37 -13.75 -1.21 9.46
CA LEU A 37 -14.98 -0.59 9.98
C LEU A 37 -15.27 -1.00 11.43
N GLY A 38 -14.82 -2.17 11.89
CA GLY A 38 -14.96 -2.59 13.29
C GLY A 38 -13.99 -1.89 14.25
N LYS A 39 -12.95 -1.23 13.74
CA LYS A 39 -11.95 -0.47 14.50
C LYS A 39 -12.20 1.04 14.46
N TRP A 40 -12.94 1.50 13.47
CA TRP A 40 -13.21 2.91 13.22
C TRP A 40 -14.09 3.54 14.32
N ASN A 41 -13.66 4.69 14.84
CA ASN A 41 -14.46 5.52 15.73
C ASN A 41 -15.14 6.65 14.95
N THR A 42 -16.44 6.49 14.68
CA THR A 42 -17.23 7.43 13.87
C THR A 42 -17.39 8.83 14.47
N SER A 43 -17.06 9.04 15.75
CA SER A 43 -17.12 10.37 16.38
C SER A 43 -15.79 11.12 16.36
N GLU A 44 -14.68 10.44 16.02
CA GLU A 44 -13.32 10.99 16.16
C GLU A 44 -12.55 11.08 14.84
N SER A 45 -12.83 10.20 13.88
CA SER A 45 -12.13 10.15 12.60
C SER A 45 -13.08 9.90 11.43
N ASP A 46 -12.59 10.16 10.22
CA ASP A 46 -13.22 9.69 9.00
C ASP A 46 -12.75 8.28 8.64
N PHE A 47 -13.48 7.65 7.70
CA PHE A 47 -13.05 6.40 7.07
C PHE A 47 -13.01 6.58 5.57
N PHE A 48 -11.85 6.30 4.97
CA PHE A 48 -11.70 6.35 3.52
C PHE A 48 -10.77 5.25 3.02
N VAL A 49 -10.99 4.89 1.75
CA VAL A 49 -10.14 3.97 1.02
C VAL A 49 -9.62 4.69 -0.20
N THR A 50 -8.32 4.82 -0.31
CA THR A 50 -7.64 5.38 -1.48
C THR A 50 -6.90 4.26 -2.21
N HIS A 51 -6.60 4.50 -3.48
CA HIS A 51 -5.70 3.65 -4.24
C HIS A 51 -4.80 4.54 -5.08
N ASP A 52 -3.56 4.11 -5.22
CA ASP A 52 -2.56 4.73 -6.06
C ASP A 52 -1.82 3.67 -6.88
N VAL A 53 -1.17 4.11 -7.96
CA VAL A 53 -0.38 3.25 -8.85
C VAL A 53 1.09 3.60 -8.66
N ARG A 54 1.82 2.70 -8.01
CA ARG A 54 3.27 2.81 -7.90
C ARG A 54 3.97 2.24 -9.13
N VAL A 55 4.78 3.06 -9.77
CA VAL A 55 5.64 2.64 -10.88
C VAL A 55 6.94 2.08 -10.31
N ILE A 56 7.20 0.80 -10.53
CA ILE A 56 8.46 0.18 -10.12
C ILE A 56 9.34 -0.11 -11.33
N SER A 57 10.66 -0.05 -11.13
CA SER A 57 11.65 -0.45 -12.12
C SER A 57 12.50 -1.60 -11.57
N ARG A 58 12.73 -2.62 -12.42
CA ARG A 58 13.57 -3.78 -12.11
C ARG A 58 14.56 -4.01 -13.25
N LYS A 59 15.83 -4.24 -12.91
CA LYS A 59 16.88 -4.52 -13.92
C LYS A 59 16.61 -5.85 -14.62
N LEU A 60 16.82 -5.88 -15.94
CA LEU A 60 16.74 -7.11 -16.72
C LEU A 60 18.04 -7.94 -16.60
N PRO A 61 17.95 -9.29 -16.66
CA PRO A 61 16.73 -10.08 -16.78
C PRO A 61 15.97 -10.21 -15.44
N LEU A 62 14.64 -10.23 -15.50
CA LEU A 62 13.81 -10.54 -14.33
C LEU A 62 13.97 -12.00 -13.92
N SER A 63 13.89 -12.27 -12.62
CA SER A 63 13.70 -13.63 -12.13
C SER A 63 12.33 -14.18 -12.57
N LYS A 64 12.18 -15.50 -12.54
CA LYS A 64 10.92 -16.16 -12.89
C LYS A 64 9.76 -15.69 -12.00
N GLY A 65 10.00 -15.54 -10.70
CA GLY A 65 8.99 -15.09 -9.73
C GLY A 65 8.54 -13.65 -9.98
N GLU A 66 9.48 -12.74 -10.23
CA GLU A 66 9.15 -11.36 -10.59
C GLU A 66 8.34 -11.31 -11.89
N PHE A 67 8.78 -12.00 -12.94
CA PHE A 67 8.06 -12.00 -14.22
C PHE A 67 6.62 -12.52 -14.09
N GLU A 68 6.42 -13.60 -13.33
CA GLU A 68 5.08 -14.17 -13.09
C GLU A 68 4.12 -13.18 -12.43
N VAL A 69 4.61 -12.36 -11.49
CA VAL A 69 3.79 -11.33 -10.83
C VAL A 69 3.65 -10.09 -11.71
N LEU A 70 4.76 -9.52 -12.17
CA LEU A 70 4.80 -8.22 -12.84
C LEU A 70 4.11 -8.24 -14.21
N SER A 71 4.11 -9.36 -14.92
CA SER A 71 3.41 -9.50 -16.22
C SER A 71 1.90 -9.22 -16.13
N LYS A 72 1.31 -9.25 -14.93
CA LYS A 72 -0.09 -8.91 -14.66
C LYS A 72 -0.34 -7.40 -14.55
N PHE A 73 0.71 -6.57 -14.46
CA PHE A 73 0.66 -5.17 -14.02
C PHE A 73 1.34 -4.23 -15.03
N ASN A 74 0.81 -4.20 -16.25
CA ASN A 74 1.28 -3.32 -17.34
C ASN A 74 2.81 -3.35 -17.56
N LEU A 75 3.40 -4.56 -17.49
CA LEU A 75 4.84 -4.75 -17.65
C LEU A 75 5.32 -4.31 -19.03
N ARG A 76 6.22 -3.32 -19.05
CA ARG A 76 6.86 -2.81 -20.26
C ARG A 76 8.37 -2.83 -20.11
N ARG A 77 9.08 -2.94 -21.24
CA ARG A 77 10.54 -2.81 -21.26
C ARG A 77 10.93 -1.36 -21.53
N SER A 78 11.87 -0.83 -20.76
CA SER A 78 12.52 0.46 -21.00
C SER A 78 14.03 0.28 -20.93
N GLY A 79 14.69 0.23 -22.10
CA GLY A 79 16.12 -0.05 -22.20
C GLY A 79 16.52 -1.40 -21.58
N ASN A 80 17.28 -1.33 -20.48
CA ASN A 80 17.76 -2.48 -19.70
C ASN A 80 16.93 -2.76 -18.44
N GLU A 81 15.75 -2.13 -18.32
CA GLU A 81 14.86 -2.29 -17.18
C GLU A 81 13.46 -2.73 -17.64
N ALA A 82 12.74 -3.35 -16.71
CA ALA A 82 11.35 -3.67 -16.81
C ALA A 82 10.59 -2.73 -15.85
N ILE A 83 9.57 -2.05 -16.37
CA ILE A 83 8.73 -1.12 -15.64
C ILE A 83 7.35 -1.74 -15.49
N ALA A 84 6.79 -1.70 -14.28
CA ALA A 84 5.45 -2.19 -13.98
C ALA A 84 4.67 -1.18 -13.12
N GLU A 85 3.35 -1.22 -13.21
CA GLU A 85 2.42 -0.33 -12.52
C GLU A 85 1.63 -1.10 -11.47
N ILE A 86 2.06 -0.98 -10.22
CA ILE A 86 1.58 -1.78 -9.11
C ILE A 86 0.51 -1.00 -8.32
N PRO A 87 -0.72 -1.49 -8.25
CA PRO A 87 -1.75 -0.85 -7.44
C PRO A 87 -1.45 -1.05 -5.96
N VAL A 88 -1.51 0.03 -5.19
CA VAL A 88 -1.41 0.05 -3.73
C VAL A 88 -2.71 0.64 -3.18
N TYR A 89 -3.35 -0.05 -2.26
CA TYR A 89 -4.57 0.41 -1.60
C TYR A 89 -4.26 0.79 -0.16
N GLU A 90 -4.81 1.91 0.27
CA GLU A 90 -4.76 2.36 1.66
C GLU A 90 -6.18 2.39 2.23
N ILE A 91 -6.34 1.84 3.43
CA ILE A 91 -7.58 1.87 4.18
C ILE A 91 -7.29 2.64 5.47
N SER A 92 -7.72 3.89 5.53
CA SER A 92 -7.58 4.75 6.71
C SER A 92 -8.82 4.65 7.59
N TYR A 93 -8.62 4.33 8.87
CA TYR A 93 -9.69 4.19 9.85
C TYR A 93 -9.48 4.99 11.13
N ASP A 94 -8.33 5.65 11.26
CA ASP A 94 -8.03 6.63 12.29
C ASP A 94 -7.19 7.74 11.67
N ASN A 95 -7.77 8.94 11.63
CA ASN A 95 -7.21 10.13 11.02
C ASN A 95 -7.87 11.37 11.62
N GLN A 96 -7.22 12.50 11.44
CA GLN A 96 -7.70 13.78 11.95
C GLN A 96 -7.48 14.86 10.90
N TRP A 97 -8.54 15.56 10.54
CA TRP A 97 -8.44 16.73 9.67
C TRP A 97 -8.02 17.96 10.46
N SER A 98 -7.13 18.74 9.89
CA SER A 98 -6.69 20.03 10.40
C SER A 98 -6.73 21.06 9.27
N GLY A 99 -7.91 21.63 9.04
CA GLY A 99 -8.14 22.48 7.86
C GLY A 99 -8.19 21.63 6.60
N ASP A 100 -7.24 21.86 5.68
CA ASP A 100 -7.17 21.16 4.39
C ASP A 100 -6.23 19.94 4.42
N SER A 101 -5.50 19.72 5.51
CA SER A 101 -4.60 18.58 5.68
C SER A 101 -5.21 17.49 6.56
N VAL A 102 -4.78 16.25 6.32
CA VAL A 102 -5.16 15.08 7.11
C VAL A 102 -3.93 14.47 7.76
N THR A 103 -3.96 14.29 9.08
CA THR A 103 -3.01 13.44 9.78
C THR A 103 -3.58 12.05 9.85
N VAL A 104 -2.96 11.12 9.16
CA VAL A 104 -3.36 9.71 9.20
C VAL A 104 -2.64 9.03 10.35
N LYS A 105 -3.37 8.36 11.23
CA LYS A 105 -2.81 7.71 12.42
C LYS A 105 -2.77 6.20 12.27
N SER A 106 -3.80 5.59 11.70
CA SER A 106 -3.87 4.14 11.50
C SER A 106 -4.41 3.75 10.14
N ILE A 107 -3.69 2.86 9.46
CA ILE A 107 -4.00 2.38 8.11
C ILE A 107 -3.79 0.88 7.95
N ILE A 108 -4.40 0.34 6.90
CA ILE A 108 -4.02 -0.93 6.29
C ILE A 108 -3.62 -0.68 4.84
N LEU A 109 -2.37 -0.98 4.49
CA LEU A 109 -1.91 -1.03 3.10
C LEU A 109 -2.06 -2.44 2.52
N VAL A 110 -2.45 -2.51 1.25
CA VAL A 110 -2.56 -3.75 0.48
C VAL A 110 -1.95 -3.56 -0.90
N ALA A 111 -1.00 -4.41 -1.26
CA ALA A 111 -0.39 -4.41 -2.59
C ALA A 111 -0.05 -5.83 -3.05
N PRO A 112 0.11 -6.08 -4.37
CA PRO A 112 0.74 -7.29 -4.86
C PRO A 112 2.12 -7.52 -4.24
N TYR A 113 2.38 -8.72 -3.73
CA TYR A 113 3.71 -9.11 -3.28
C TYR A 113 4.58 -9.46 -4.50
N ILE A 114 5.72 -8.79 -4.61
CA ILE A 114 6.68 -8.96 -5.71
C ILE A 114 7.90 -9.69 -5.19
N ASP A 115 8.59 -9.07 -4.24
CA ASP A 115 9.79 -9.57 -3.57
C ASP A 115 9.87 -8.98 -2.15
N GLU A 116 10.90 -9.38 -1.41
CA GLU A 116 11.13 -8.90 -0.04
C GLU A 116 11.49 -7.41 0.02
N ASP A 117 12.16 -6.88 -1.00
CA ASP A 117 12.55 -5.48 -1.07
C ASP A 117 11.31 -4.59 -1.23
N PHE A 118 10.43 -4.91 -2.17
CA PHE A 118 9.15 -4.22 -2.36
C PHE A 118 8.25 -4.35 -1.13
N LYS A 119 8.24 -5.52 -0.46
CA LYS A 119 7.52 -5.65 0.82
C LYS A 119 8.04 -4.65 1.86
N ASN A 120 9.35 -4.49 1.98
CA ASN A 120 9.96 -3.54 2.90
C ASN A 120 9.65 -2.09 2.49
N GLU A 121 9.64 -1.77 1.20
CA GLU A 121 9.20 -0.46 0.68
C GLU A 121 7.75 -0.15 1.10
N ILE A 122 6.82 -1.12 1.02
CA ILE A 122 5.43 -0.95 1.47
C ILE A 122 5.35 -0.79 2.99
N ILE A 123 6.19 -1.47 3.76
CA ILE A 123 6.25 -1.33 5.22
C ILE A 123 6.72 0.07 5.62
N GLU A 124 7.82 0.56 5.04
CA GLU A 124 8.32 1.90 5.35
C GLU A 124 7.31 2.97 4.92
N TYR A 125 6.74 2.85 3.73
CA TYR A 125 5.68 3.75 3.27
C TYR A 125 4.50 3.81 4.25
N ALA A 126 4.06 2.66 4.78
CA ALA A 126 2.98 2.63 5.76
C ALA A 126 3.34 3.32 7.09
N LYS A 127 4.62 3.29 7.51
CA LYS A 127 5.09 4.01 8.70
C LYS A 127 5.13 5.51 8.47
N GLU A 128 5.64 5.93 7.31
CA GLU A 128 5.72 7.35 6.92
C GLU A 128 4.32 7.98 6.91
N LEU A 129 3.36 7.33 6.23
CA LEU A 129 1.96 7.75 6.20
C LEU A 129 1.32 7.90 7.59
N THR A 130 1.77 7.11 8.57
CA THR A 130 1.21 7.13 9.93
C THR A 130 2.04 7.93 10.93
N THR A 131 3.09 8.62 10.45
CA THR A 131 3.95 9.51 11.25
C THR A 131 3.80 10.96 10.83
N MET A 132 3.50 11.19 9.55
CA MET A 132 3.46 12.52 8.94
C MET A 132 2.04 12.93 8.59
N SER A 133 1.78 14.23 8.58
CA SER A 133 0.57 14.76 7.94
C SER A 133 0.65 14.65 6.42
N SER A 134 -0.50 14.66 5.74
CA SER A 134 -0.56 14.65 4.27
C SER A 134 0.19 15.80 3.62
N GLU A 135 0.32 16.94 4.30
CA GLU A 135 1.03 18.12 3.81
C GLU A 135 2.55 17.92 3.91
N GLU A 136 3.04 17.44 5.06
CA GLU A 136 4.46 17.09 5.26
C GLU A 136 4.91 16.00 4.29
N PHE A 137 4.06 15.00 4.04
CA PHE A 137 4.38 13.92 3.11
C PHE A 137 4.54 14.42 1.66
N LEU A 138 3.70 15.37 1.22
CA LEU A 138 3.80 15.95 -0.12
C LEU A 138 5.01 16.86 -0.31
N GLU A 139 5.47 17.55 0.75
CA GLU A 139 6.67 18.38 0.69
C GLU A 139 7.96 17.55 0.58
N GLU A 140 8.00 16.33 1.12
CA GLU A 140 9.19 15.46 1.04
C GLU A 140 9.33 14.69 -0.29
N GLU A 141 8.25 14.53 -1.08
CA GLU A 141 8.31 13.88 -2.40
C GLU A 141 8.74 14.83 -3.56
N LEU A 142 8.94 16.14 -3.30
CA LEU A 142 9.30 17.18 -4.29
C LEU A 142 10.80 17.53 -4.32
#